data_AF-A0A0F9Q1Z8-F1
#
_entry.id   AF-A0A0F9Q1Z8-F1
#
_cell.length_a   1.000
_cell.length_b   1.000
_cell.length_c   1.000
_cell.angle_alpha   90.00
_cell.angle_beta   90.00
_cell.angle_gamma   90.00
#
_symmetry.space_group_name_H-M   'P 1'
#
loop_
_entity.id
_entity.type
_entity.pdbx_description
1 polymer ?
#
loop_
_entity_poly.entity_id
_entity_poly.type
_entity_poly.pdbx_seq_one_letter_code
_entity_poly.pdbx_strand_id
1 'polypeptide(L)'
;MKKVLYVMTSLSHKRVFESFEERPDIDQMILGPEPKITGIVPEDYSDFKIKKCKTFMHPKEIQVYVDKFKPDVFVQASLPCAKGIKLPQGCKKVYVSHGMIGNYIEKIIKMDKASFNNSVWKGCDLYCGATNIFANWIKYAVKADDSKILLNAIPQLDILYEPRYYNSYRDKVLAKTKYPDAKKVILYVGFCCKDRIDFNSHNEDYFRTVLELEKLARRHNWIIMVKPRQTFNA
;
A
#
# COMPACT_ATOMS: atom_id res chain seq x y z
N MET A 1 17.05 16.55 -17.03
CA MET A 1 15.72 16.13 -16.52
C MET A 1 15.91 14.83 -15.76
N LYS A 2 15.53 14.78 -14.48
CA LYS A 2 15.69 13.56 -13.67
C LYS A 2 14.63 12.53 -14.07
N LYS A 3 14.99 11.25 -14.03
CA LYS A 3 14.11 10.12 -14.35
C LYS A 3 13.76 9.33 -13.10
N VAL A 4 12.46 9.15 -12.84
CA VAL A 4 11.97 8.41 -11.67
C VAL A 4 11.09 7.24 -12.13
N LEU A 5 11.46 6.03 -11.72
CA LEU A 5 10.71 4.81 -11.99
C LEU A 5 10.05 4.33 -10.69
N TYR A 6 8.72 4.31 -10.66
CA TYR A 6 7.93 3.77 -9.56
C TYR A 6 7.51 2.33 -9.88
N VAL A 7 7.93 1.38 -9.06
CA VAL A 7 7.67 -0.05 -9.28
C VAL A 7 6.73 -0.61 -8.21
N MET A 8 5.71 -1.32 -8.68
CA MET A 8 4.72 -2.04 -7.88
C MET A 8 4.70 -3.52 -8.28
N THR A 9 4.46 -4.42 -7.33
CA THR A 9 4.32 -5.87 -7.59
C THR A 9 2.94 -6.44 -7.37
N SER A 10 2.00 -5.61 -6.96
CA SER A 10 0.60 -5.97 -6.79
C SER A 10 -0.25 -4.72 -6.86
N LEU A 11 -1.52 -4.88 -7.21
CA LEU A 11 -2.48 -3.78 -7.22
C LEU A 11 -2.68 -3.17 -5.83
N SER A 12 -2.42 -3.90 -4.74
CA SER A 12 -2.48 -3.30 -3.41
C SER A 12 -1.52 -2.14 -3.28
N HIS A 13 -0.31 -2.24 -3.85
CA HIS A 13 0.70 -1.18 -3.84
C HIS A 13 0.32 0.07 -4.66
N LYS A 14 -0.72 0.01 -5.51
CA LYS A 14 -1.25 1.15 -6.29
C LYS A 14 -1.44 2.39 -5.40
N ARG A 15 -2.00 2.17 -4.21
CA ARG A 15 -2.30 3.22 -3.23
C ARG A 15 -1.09 4.04 -2.81
N VAL A 16 0.11 3.47 -2.82
CA VAL A 16 1.34 4.21 -2.46
C VAL A 16 1.61 5.37 -3.40
N PHE A 17 1.24 5.21 -4.67
CA PHE A 17 1.57 6.17 -5.74
C PHE A 17 0.33 6.88 -6.30
N GLU A 18 -0.86 6.61 -5.76
CA GLU A 18 -2.13 7.15 -6.25
C GLU A 18 -2.24 8.67 -6.07
N SER A 19 -1.58 9.23 -5.05
CA SER A 19 -1.51 10.68 -4.82
C SER A 19 -0.45 11.38 -5.66
N PHE A 20 0.48 10.65 -6.30
CA PHE A 20 1.56 11.27 -7.07
C PHE A 20 1.03 11.93 -8.34
N GLU A 21 1.51 13.15 -8.58
CA GLU A 21 1.19 13.93 -9.76
C GLU A 21 2.39 13.99 -10.72
N GLU A 22 2.10 14.13 -12.01
CA GLU A 22 3.12 14.41 -13.03
C GLU A 22 3.77 15.77 -12.73
N ARG A 23 5.10 15.81 -12.75
CA ARG A 23 5.89 17.00 -12.54
C ARG A 23 6.65 17.39 -13.81
N PRO A 24 6.58 18.65 -14.26
CA PRO A 24 7.19 19.06 -15.53
C PRO A 24 8.73 18.97 -15.54
N ASP A 25 9.38 18.94 -14.38
CA ASP A 25 10.83 18.86 -14.22
C ASP A 25 11.37 17.43 -14.08
N ILE A 26 10.48 16.42 -14.09
CA ILE A 26 10.81 15.01 -13.86
C ILE A 26 10.17 14.15 -14.94
N ASP A 27 10.95 13.27 -15.55
CA ASP A 27 10.40 12.21 -16.38
C ASP A 27 9.99 11.04 -15.47
N GLN A 28 8.69 10.83 -15.30
CA GLN A 28 8.14 9.84 -14.37
C GLN A 28 7.56 8.64 -15.13
N MET A 29 7.78 7.44 -14.63
CA MET A 29 7.16 6.21 -15.14
C MET A 29 6.66 5.34 -14.00
N ILE A 30 5.45 4.82 -14.15
CA ILE A 30 4.88 3.80 -13.26
C ILE A 30 4.95 2.44 -13.97
N LEU A 31 5.39 1.43 -13.22
CA LEU A 31 5.48 0.05 -13.68
C LEU A 31 4.81 -0.89 -12.66
N GLY A 32 3.77 -1.61 -13.08
CA GLY A 32 3.01 -2.56 -12.25
C GLY A 32 2.78 -3.92 -12.92
N PRO A 33 2.32 -4.95 -12.20
CA PRO A 33 2.04 -6.26 -12.79
C PRO A 33 0.81 -6.23 -13.72
N GLU A 34 0.67 -7.11 -14.71
CA GLU A 34 -0.57 -7.19 -15.48
C GLU A 34 -1.81 -7.47 -14.61
N PRO A 35 -2.97 -6.83 -14.87
CA PRO A 35 -4.18 -6.97 -14.05
C PRO A 35 -4.65 -8.43 -13.89
N LYS A 36 -4.52 -9.23 -14.97
CA LYS A 36 -4.96 -10.64 -15.01
C LYS A 36 -4.26 -11.56 -14.00
N ILE A 37 -3.08 -11.18 -13.51
CA ILE A 37 -2.32 -11.94 -12.50
C ILE A 37 -2.90 -11.75 -11.08
N THR A 38 -3.68 -10.69 -10.86
CA THR A 38 -4.15 -10.28 -9.52
C THR A 38 -5.63 -10.55 -9.25
N GLY A 39 -6.36 -11.05 -10.26
CA GLY A 39 -7.67 -11.67 -10.16
C GLY A 39 -8.87 -10.83 -9.69
N ILE A 40 -8.72 -9.68 -9.02
CA ILE A 40 -9.83 -9.17 -8.17
C ILE A 40 -9.97 -7.63 -8.12
N VAL A 41 -9.41 -6.84 -9.05
CA VAL A 41 -9.75 -5.40 -9.10
C VAL A 41 -9.95 -4.92 -10.53
N PRO A 42 -11.12 -4.34 -10.87
CA PRO A 42 -11.41 -3.80 -12.21
C PRO A 42 -10.75 -2.44 -12.50
N GLU A 43 -9.86 -1.96 -11.62
CA GLU A 43 -9.19 -0.67 -11.81
C GLU A 43 -7.83 -0.84 -12.49
N ASP A 44 -7.72 -0.31 -13.71
CA ASP A 44 -6.50 -0.36 -14.50
C ASP A 44 -5.43 0.64 -14.03
N TYR A 45 -4.20 0.46 -14.50
CA TYR A 45 -3.08 1.38 -14.26
C TYR A 45 -3.24 2.75 -14.93
N SER A 46 -4.33 2.98 -15.68
CA SER A 46 -4.65 4.25 -16.33
C SER A 46 -5.09 5.35 -15.37
N ASP A 47 -5.44 5.02 -14.13
CA ASP A 47 -6.02 5.98 -13.18
C ASP A 47 -4.96 6.82 -12.45
N PHE A 48 -3.67 6.56 -12.68
CA PHE A 48 -2.62 7.40 -12.12
C PHE A 48 -2.56 8.76 -12.82
N LYS A 49 -2.25 9.80 -12.05
CA LYS A 49 -2.00 11.13 -12.61
C LYS A 49 -0.67 11.22 -13.39
N ILE A 50 0.18 10.20 -13.27
CA ILE A 50 1.40 10.03 -14.06
C ILE A 50 1.04 9.34 -15.39
N LYS A 51 1.43 9.95 -16.52
CA LYS A 51 0.97 9.52 -17.86
C LYS A 51 1.67 8.25 -18.37
N LYS A 52 2.95 8.06 -18.04
CA LYS A 52 3.72 6.90 -18.53
C LYS A 52 3.51 5.69 -17.63
N CYS A 53 2.43 4.96 -17.86
CA CYS A 53 2.14 3.69 -17.20
C CYS A 53 2.52 2.50 -18.09
N LYS A 54 3.23 1.52 -17.52
CA LYS A 54 3.59 0.25 -18.16
C LYS A 54 3.27 -0.92 -17.25
N THR A 55 3.06 -2.09 -17.86
CA THR A 55 2.82 -3.34 -17.14
C THR A 55 3.92 -4.36 -17.39
N PHE A 56 4.04 -5.34 -16.49
CA PHE A 56 4.88 -6.53 -16.65
C PHE A 56 4.13 -7.79 -16.23
N MET A 57 4.40 -8.92 -16.89
CA MET A 57 3.87 -10.21 -16.48
C MET A 57 4.79 -10.90 -15.49
N HIS A 58 6.11 -10.79 -15.70
CA HIS A 58 7.11 -11.40 -14.84
C HIS A 58 8.09 -10.37 -14.26
N PRO A 59 8.56 -10.52 -13.00
CA PRO A 59 9.54 -9.59 -12.41
C PRO A 59 10.82 -9.38 -13.22
N LYS A 60 11.23 -10.37 -14.04
CA LYS A 60 12.39 -10.26 -14.93
C LYS A 60 12.23 -9.16 -15.99
N GLU A 61 11.01 -8.87 -16.41
CA GLU A 61 10.71 -7.81 -17.39
C GLU A 61 10.97 -6.42 -16.81
N ILE A 62 10.97 -6.26 -15.49
CA ILE A 62 11.32 -4.99 -14.84
C ILE A 62 12.73 -4.54 -15.26
N GLN A 63 13.67 -5.49 -15.41
CA GLN A 63 15.02 -5.17 -15.87
C GLN A 63 15.02 -4.52 -17.26
N VAL A 64 14.18 -5.01 -18.18
CA VAL A 64 14.07 -4.44 -19.54
C VAL A 64 13.62 -2.98 -19.49
N TYR A 65 12.69 -2.64 -18.60
CA TYR A 65 12.26 -1.27 -18.40
C TYR A 65 13.33 -0.42 -17.73
N VAL A 66 14.05 -0.96 -16.74
CA VAL A 66 15.18 -0.26 -16.09
C VAL A 66 16.28 0.06 -17.11
N ASP A 67 16.66 -0.89 -17.98
CA ASP A 67 17.72 -0.71 -18.98
C ASP A 67 17.35 0.32 -20.05
N LYS A 68 16.07 0.35 -20.45
CA LYS A 68 15.55 1.31 -21.45
C LYS A 68 15.34 2.69 -20.85
N PHE A 69 14.70 2.77 -19.69
CA PHE A 69 14.33 4.03 -19.05
C PHE A 69 15.55 4.73 -18.43
N LYS A 70 16.46 3.95 -17.83
CA LYS A 70 17.66 4.40 -17.09
C LYS A 70 17.30 5.40 -15.98
N PRO A 71 16.58 4.95 -14.93
CA PRO A 71 16.14 5.85 -13.86
C PRO A 71 17.32 6.41 -13.05
N ASP A 72 17.23 7.68 -12.66
CA ASP A 72 18.08 8.28 -11.63
C ASP A 72 17.60 7.89 -10.22
N VAL A 73 16.29 7.66 -10.08
CA VAL A 73 15.66 7.21 -8.84
C VAL A 73 14.73 6.03 -9.13
N PHE A 74 14.94 4.94 -8.41
CA PHE A 74 14.12 3.74 -8.43
C PHE A 74 13.33 3.64 -7.13
N VAL A 75 12.01 3.83 -7.21
CA VAL A 75 11.11 3.83 -6.06
C VAL A 75 10.30 2.53 -6.05
N GLN A 76 10.25 1.86 -4.90
CA GLN A 76 9.55 0.58 -4.75
C GLN A 76 8.67 0.57 -3.50
N ALA A 77 7.45 0.04 -3.65
CA ALA A 77 6.52 -0.18 -2.55
C ALA A 77 6.67 -1.57 -1.88
N SER A 78 7.47 -2.46 -2.48
CA SER A 78 7.69 -3.83 -2.04
C SER A 78 9.12 -4.28 -2.32
N LEU A 79 9.89 -4.64 -1.29
CA LEU A 79 11.31 -4.96 -1.44
C LEU A 79 11.66 -6.27 -2.17
N PRO A 80 10.83 -7.35 -2.13
CA PRO A 80 11.07 -8.54 -2.94
C PRO A 80 11.08 -8.27 -4.45
N CYS A 81 10.51 -7.16 -4.92
CA CYS A 81 10.44 -6.83 -6.33
C CYS A 81 11.80 -6.51 -6.96
N ALA A 82 12.74 -5.99 -6.17
CA ALA A 82 14.05 -5.57 -6.66
C ALA A 82 15.13 -6.64 -6.52
N LYS A 83 14.79 -7.85 -6.04
CA LYS A 83 15.77 -8.92 -5.88
C LYS A 83 16.29 -9.34 -7.26
N GLY A 84 17.56 -9.09 -7.53
CA GLY A 84 18.21 -9.41 -8.80
C GLY A 84 18.08 -8.35 -9.89
N ILE A 85 17.42 -7.22 -9.62
CA ILE A 85 17.39 -6.08 -10.55
C ILE A 85 18.70 -5.31 -10.43
N LYS A 86 19.41 -5.15 -11.54
CA LYS A 86 20.60 -4.31 -11.66
C LYS A 86 20.16 -2.89 -11.99
N LEU A 87 20.43 -1.96 -11.07
CA LEU A 87 20.15 -0.55 -11.29
C LEU A 87 21.33 0.13 -12.01
N PRO A 88 21.08 1.18 -12.80
CA PRO A 88 22.14 1.99 -13.41
C PRO A 88 23.10 2.53 -12.34
N GLN A 89 24.36 2.73 -12.72
CA GLN A 89 25.36 3.34 -11.83
C GLN A 89 24.86 4.73 -11.37
N GLY A 90 24.91 4.98 -10.06
CA GLY A 90 24.45 6.23 -9.46
C GLY A 90 22.93 6.32 -9.22
N CYS A 91 22.14 5.35 -9.67
CA CYS A 91 20.71 5.29 -9.41
C CYS A 91 20.43 5.14 -7.90
N LYS A 92 19.54 5.99 -7.38
CA LYS A 92 19.11 5.97 -5.97
C LYS A 92 17.94 5.03 -5.78
N LYS A 93 18.07 4.10 -4.83
CA LYS A 93 17.03 3.13 -4.50
C LYS A 93 16.23 3.60 -3.29
N VAL A 94 14.94 3.86 -3.47
CA VAL A 94 14.04 4.36 -2.43
C VAL A 94 12.96 3.33 -2.15
N TYR A 95 12.78 2.98 -0.88
CA TYR A 95 11.65 2.19 -0.42
C TYR A 95 10.58 3.11 0.17
N VAL A 96 9.32 2.88 -0.18
CA VAL A 96 8.16 3.56 0.42
C VAL A 96 7.22 2.52 1.00
N SER A 97 6.93 2.63 2.30
CA SER A 97 6.05 1.68 2.98
C SER A 97 4.63 1.73 2.40
N HIS A 98 4.03 0.56 2.19
CA HIS A 98 2.63 0.41 1.78
C HIS A 98 1.63 0.53 2.94
N GLY A 99 2.10 0.71 4.17
CA GLY A 99 1.24 0.87 5.34
C GLY A 99 1.97 1.31 6.58
N MET A 100 1.21 1.58 7.64
CA MET A 100 1.76 1.78 8.97
C MET A 100 2.12 0.42 9.57
N ILE A 101 3.32 0.33 10.12
CA ILE A 101 3.76 -0.87 10.86
C ILE A 101 3.17 -0.78 12.27
N GLY A 102 2.34 -1.76 12.62
CA GLY A 102 1.75 -1.87 13.94
C GLY A 102 2.68 -2.52 14.97
N ASN A 103 2.28 -2.46 16.24
CA ASN A 103 3.07 -2.88 17.40
C ASN A 103 3.44 -4.38 17.40
N TYR A 104 2.75 -5.21 16.60
CA TYR A 104 3.09 -6.63 16.44
C TYR A 104 4.51 -6.84 15.92
N ILE A 105 5.12 -5.81 15.29
CA ILE A 105 6.50 -5.88 14.84
C ILE A 105 7.49 -6.12 15.99
N GLU A 106 7.18 -5.67 17.22
CA GLU A 106 8.03 -5.92 18.38
C GLU A 106 8.11 -7.41 18.72
N LYS A 107 7.05 -8.17 18.45
CA LYS A 107 7.06 -9.64 18.56
C LYS A 107 7.89 -10.26 17.45
N ILE A 108 7.77 -9.77 16.21
CA ILE A 108 8.57 -10.24 15.06
C ILE A 108 10.06 -9.95 15.26
N ILE A 109 10.42 -8.78 15.80
CA ILE A 109 11.79 -8.40 16.14
C ILE A 109 12.38 -9.37 17.19
N LYS A 110 11.54 -9.86 18.11
CA LYS A 110 11.91 -10.84 19.15
C LYS A 110 11.88 -12.30 18.67
N MET A 111 11.25 -12.61 17.55
CA MET A 111 11.29 -13.94 16.95
C MET A 111 12.67 -14.19 16.34
N ASP A 112 13.13 -15.44 16.42
CA ASP A 112 14.47 -15.83 16.00
C ASP A 112 14.78 -15.37 14.56
N LYS A 113 15.95 -14.74 14.41
CA LYS A 113 16.44 -14.11 13.17
C LYS A 113 16.47 -15.08 11.98
N ALA A 114 16.52 -16.39 12.25
CA ALA A 114 16.56 -17.44 11.24
C ALA A 114 15.32 -17.44 10.32
N SER A 115 14.15 -17.00 10.80
CA SER A 115 12.90 -17.04 10.03
C SER A 115 12.62 -15.77 9.20
N PHE A 116 13.23 -14.63 9.56
CA PHE A 116 12.97 -13.35 8.90
C PHE A 116 14.10 -12.99 7.94
N ASN A 117 13.83 -13.08 6.64
CA ASN A 117 14.83 -12.81 5.61
C ASN A 117 15.16 -11.32 5.48
N ASN A 118 16.10 -10.85 6.29
CA ASN A 118 16.59 -9.47 6.28
C ASN A 118 17.33 -9.07 4.99
N SER A 119 17.77 -10.03 4.16
CA SER A 119 18.57 -9.72 2.97
C SER A 119 17.81 -8.92 1.92
N VAL A 120 16.49 -9.12 1.80
CA VAL A 120 15.67 -8.41 0.81
C VAL A 120 15.48 -6.93 1.17
N TRP A 121 15.66 -6.57 2.44
CA TRP A 121 15.44 -5.22 2.94
C TRP A 121 16.66 -4.31 2.73
N LYS A 122 17.85 -4.88 2.54
CA LYS A 122 19.11 -4.12 2.47
C LYS A 122 19.29 -3.37 1.14
N GLY A 123 20.11 -2.32 1.20
CA GLY A 123 20.64 -1.65 0.01
C GLY A 123 19.78 -0.55 -0.58
N CYS A 124 18.82 0.00 0.18
CA CYS A 124 18.17 1.26 -0.22
C CYS A 124 18.98 2.46 0.28
N ASP A 125 18.98 3.53 -0.51
CA ASP A 125 19.50 4.84 -0.12
C ASP A 125 18.54 5.55 0.85
N LEU A 126 17.24 5.27 0.77
CA LEU A 126 16.22 5.86 1.64
C LEU A 126 15.06 4.90 1.92
N TYR A 127 14.57 4.89 3.15
CA TYR A 127 13.43 4.13 3.64
C TYR A 127 12.35 5.09 4.16
N CYS A 128 11.21 5.15 3.48
CA CYS A 128 10.11 6.07 3.79
C CYS A 128 8.98 5.33 4.50
N GLY A 129 8.52 5.86 5.63
CA GLY A 129 7.43 5.31 6.44
C GLY A 129 6.74 6.38 7.27
N ALA A 130 5.87 5.99 8.20
CA ALA A 130 5.05 6.94 8.97
C ALA A 130 5.37 7.02 10.46
N THR A 131 5.95 5.99 11.07
CA THR A 131 5.99 5.86 12.54
C THR A 131 7.39 5.58 13.09
N ASN A 132 7.63 5.92 14.36
CA ASN A 132 8.87 5.52 15.06
C ASN A 132 9.02 3.99 15.13
N ILE A 133 7.89 3.26 15.16
CA ILE A 133 7.87 1.79 15.08
C ILE A 133 8.46 1.31 13.75
N PHE A 134 8.13 1.98 12.64
CA PHE A 134 8.75 1.73 11.35
C PHE A 134 10.27 1.99 11.38
N ALA A 135 10.70 3.12 11.93
CA ALA A 135 12.13 3.43 12.05
C ALA A 135 12.88 2.35 12.83
N ASN A 136 12.36 1.97 14.01
CA ASN A 136 12.95 0.94 14.85
C ASN A 136 13.05 -0.41 14.14
N TRP A 137 12.01 -0.77 13.39
CA TRP A 137 12.03 -2.00 12.60
C TRP A 137 13.05 -1.96 11.46
N ILE A 138 13.17 -0.85 10.72
CA ILE A 138 14.18 -0.71 9.67
C ILE A 138 15.59 -0.77 10.26
N LYS A 139 15.85 -0.09 11.38
CA LYS A 139 17.11 -0.19 12.13
C LYS A 139 17.42 -1.64 12.52
N TYR A 140 16.42 -2.39 12.98
CA TYR A 140 16.61 -3.79 13.33
C TYR A 140 16.87 -4.68 12.10
N ALA A 141 16.02 -4.58 11.08
CA ALA A 141 16.02 -5.47 9.92
C ALA A 141 17.27 -5.30 9.05
N VAL A 142 17.70 -4.05 8.83
CA VAL A 142 18.78 -3.76 7.88
C VAL A 142 19.96 -3.01 8.47
N LYS A 143 19.91 -2.64 9.76
CA LYS A 143 20.92 -1.81 10.41
C LYS A 143 21.15 -0.48 9.68
N ALA A 144 20.06 0.10 9.13
CA ALA A 144 20.13 1.42 8.52
C ALA A 144 20.35 2.48 9.61
N ASP A 145 21.13 3.50 9.27
CA ASP A 145 21.28 4.70 10.08
C ASP A 145 20.06 5.62 9.94
N ASP A 146 19.93 6.57 10.88
CA ASP A 146 18.82 7.54 10.90
C ASP A 146 18.76 8.43 9.66
N SER A 147 19.91 8.70 9.02
CA SER A 147 19.96 9.55 7.82
C SER A 147 19.29 8.90 6.59
N LYS A 148 19.10 7.57 6.63
CA LYS A 148 18.41 6.80 5.59
C LYS A 148 16.93 6.56 5.89
N ILE A 149 16.40 7.07 7.00
CA ILE A 149 15.01 6.84 7.39
C ILE A 149 14.25 8.16 7.33
N LEU A 150 13.21 8.20 6.51
CA LEU A 150 12.30 9.34 6.41
C LEU A 150 10.92 8.96 6.97
N LEU A 151 10.51 9.66 8.02
CA LEU A 151 9.19 9.50 8.63
C LEU A 151 8.18 10.48 8.05
N ASN A 152 6.89 10.23 8.29
CA ASN A 152 5.77 10.96 7.69
C ASN A 152 5.82 11.00 6.15
N ALA A 153 6.39 9.97 5.53
CA ALA A 153 6.61 9.87 4.09
C ALA A 153 5.88 8.66 3.51
N ILE A 154 4.57 8.57 3.80
CA ILE A 154 3.66 7.61 3.14
C ILE A 154 2.65 8.41 2.32
N PRO A 155 2.88 8.59 1.01
CA PRO A 155 2.05 9.46 0.16
C PRO A 155 0.58 9.05 0.09
N GLN A 156 0.28 7.76 0.31
CA GLN A 156 -1.11 7.28 0.35
C GLN A 156 -1.96 7.93 1.45
N LEU A 157 -1.33 8.55 2.45
CA LEU A 157 -2.02 9.27 3.53
C LEU A 157 -2.28 10.73 3.17
N ASP A 158 -1.68 11.28 2.11
CA ASP A 158 -1.85 12.67 1.69
C ASP A 158 -3.32 12.99 1.38
N ILE A 159 -4.07 11.99 0.88
CA ILE A 159 -5.51 12.09 0.64
C ILE A 159 -6.32 12.41 1.92
N LEU A 160 -5.82 12.03 3.10
CA LEU A 160 -6.45 12.35 4.38
C LEU A 160 -6.24 13.80 4.81
N TYR A 161 -5.16 14.43 4.31
CA TYR A 161 -4.73 15.76 4.72
C TYR A 161 -5.09 16.84 3.69
N GLU A 162 -5.56 16.47 2.49
CA GLU A 162 -5.98 17.43 1.48
C GLU A 162 -7.50 17.70 1.51
N PRO A 163 -7.95 18.90 1.94
CA PRO A 163 -9.38 19.21 2.17
C PRO A 163 -10.28 19.03 0.95
N ARG A 164 -9.71 19.15 -0.26
CA ARG A 164 -10.44 18.98 -1.54
C ARG A 164 -10.99 17.56 -1.72
N TYR A 165 -10.34 16.57 -1.14
CA TYR A 165 -10.76 15.17 -1.24
C TYR A 165 -11.92 14.84 -0.30
N TYR A 166 -12.03 15.48 0.87
CA TYR A 166 -12.98 15.03 1.88
C TYR A 166 -14.45 15.25 1.51
N ASN A 167 -14.80 16.46 1.04
CA ASN A 167 -16.22 16.78 0.76
C ASN A 167 -16.67 16.22 -0.59
N SER A 168 -15.90 16.43 -1.65
CA SER A 168 -16.31 16.02 -3.01
C SER A 168 -16.29 14.51 -3.24
N TYR A 169 -15.41 13.77 -2.57
CA TYR A 169 -15.33 12.31 -2.72
C TYR A 169 -16.41 11.60 -1.90
N ARG A 170 -16.68 12.07 -0.67
CA ARG A 170 -17.78 11.56 0.16
C ARG A 170 -19.10 11.62 -0.60
N ASP A 171 -19.43 12.77 -1.18
CA ASP A 171 -20.70 12.96 -1.86
C ASP A 171 -20.80 12.12 -3.14
N LYS A 172 -19.70 11.99 -3.90
CA LYS A 172 -19.61 11.07 -5.05
C LYS A 172 -19.79 9.60 -4.67
N VAL A 173 -19.25 9.17 -3.52
CA VAL A 173 -19.43 7.81 -3.02
C VAL A 173 -20.87 7.59 -2.55
N LEU A 174 -21.44 8.55 -1.80
CA LEU A 174 -22.82 8.48 -1.32
C LEU A 174 -23.83 8.42 -2.48
N ALA A 175 -23.65 9.25 -3.51
CA ALA A 175 -24.51 9.28 -4.70
C ALA A 175 -24.55 7.94 -5.47
N LYS A 176 -23.51 7.10 -5.32
CA LYS A 176 -23.45 5.75 -5.92
C LYS A 176 -24.05 4.66 -5.03
N THR A 177 -24.45 4.99 -3.81
CA THR A 177 -25.02 4.03 -2.86
C THR A 177 -26.55 4.07 -2.91
N LYS A 178 -27.21 3.06 -2.31
CA LYS A 178 -28.67 3.06 -2.12
C LYS A 178 -29.15 4.10 -1.07
N TYR A 179 -28.24 4.82 -0.43
CA TYR A 179 -28.52 5.75 0.66
C TYR A 179 -27.82 7.11 0.41
N PRO A 180 -28.16 7.83 -0.66
CA PRO A 180 -27.49 9.10 -1.02
C PRO A 180 -27.59 10.16 0.09
N ASP A 181 -28.65 10.12 0.90
CA ASP A 181 -28.91 11.08 1.98
C ASP A 181 -28.42 10.60 3.35
N ALA A 182 -27.51 9.63 3.40
CA ALA A 182 -27.02 9.08 4.66
C ALA A 182 -26.32 10.14 5.53
N LYS A 183 -26.78 10.26 6.78
CA LYS A 183 -26.26 11.26 7.73
C LYS A 183 -24.85 10.92 8.23
N LYS A 184 -24.48 9.64 8.20
CA LYS A 184 -23.17 9.14 8.63
C LYS A 184 -22.79 7.92 7.81
N VAL A 185 -21.48 7.75 7.60
CA VAL A 185 -20.89 6.53 7.04
C VAL A 185 -20.01 5.91 8.13
N ILE A 186 -20.24 4.63 8.42
CA ILE A 186 -19.46 3.84 9.36
C ILE A 186 -18.67 2.82 8.55
N LEU A 187 -17.34 2.85 8.63
CA LEU A 187 -16.50 1.79 8.09
C LEU A 187 -16.16 0.81 9.21
N TYR A 188 -16.67 -0.41 9.13
CA TYR A 188 -16.32 -1.49 10.05
C TYR A 188 -15.36 -2.46 9.36
N VAL A 189 -14.11 -2.46 9.81
CA VAL A 189 -13.04 -3.31 9.25
C VAL A 189 -12.81 -4.49 10.17
N GLY A 190 -13.16 -5.68 9.68
CA GLY A 190 -12.90 -6.93 10.39
C GLY A 190 -11.52 -7.49 10.11
N PHE A 191 -10.89 -8.06 11.13
CA PHE A 191 -9.78 -8.98 10.94
C PHE A 191 -10.33 -10.38 10.71
N CYS A 192 -9.95 -11.03 9.61
CA CYS A 192 -10.24 -12.46 9.42
C CYS A 192 -9.28 -13.25 10.29
N CYS A 193 -9.83 -13.92 11.30
CA CYS A 193 -9.10 -14.74 12.26
C CYS A 193 -9.11 -16.23 11.87
N LYS A 194 -9.41 -16.56 10.60
CA LYS A 194 -9.54 -17.95 10.12
C LYS A 194 -8.34 -18.85 10.48
N ASP A 195 -7.13 -18.29 10.51
CA ASP A 195 -5.89 -19.04 10.81
C ASP A 195 -5.47 -18.92 12.30
N ARG A 196 -6.37 -18.45 13.15
CA ARG A 196 -6.19 -18.27 14.60
C ARG A 196 -7.33 -18.98 15.32
N ILE A 197 -7.16 -20.27 15.56
CA ILE A 197 -8.13 -21.12 16.28
C ILE A 197 -8.50 -20.51 17.65
N ASP A 198 -7.56 -19.78 18.27
CA ASP A 198 -7.74 -19.00 19.49
C ASP A 198 -8.70 -17.81 19.37
N PHE A 199 -9.15 -17.46 18.16
CA PHE A 199 -10.06 -16.34 17.88
C PHE A 199 -11.41 -16.78 17.26
N ASN A 200 -11.70 -18.09 17.21
CA ASN A 200 -12.94 -18.59 16.59
C ASN A 200 -14.23 -18.09 17.27
N SER A 201 -14.24 -17.95 18.60
CA SER A 201 -15.37 -17.35 19.33
C SER A 201 -15.59 -15.89 18.96
N HIS A 202 -14.53 -15.14 18.65
CA HIS A 202 -14.60 -13.74 18.23
C HIS A 202 -15.12 -13.55 16.80
N ASN A 203 -15.20 -14.60 15.99
CA ASN A 203 -15.84 -14.53 14.67
C ASN A 203 -17.37 -14.39 14.81
N GLU A 204 -18.00 -15.09 15.76
CA GLU A 204 -19.42 -14.89 16.04
C GLU A 204 -19.70 -13.48 16.54
N ASP A 205 -18.86 -12.96 17.44
CA ASP A 205 -18.98 -11.58 17.95
C ASP A 205 -18.83 -10.55 16.83
N TYR A 206 -17.95 -10.79 15.86
CA TYR A 206 -17.81 -9.96 14.67
C TYR A 206 -19.11 -9.92 13.85
N PHE A 207 -19.71 -11.08 13.56
CA PHE A 207 -20.97 -11.15 12.80
C PHE A 207 -22.15 -10.55 13.59
N ARG A 208 -22.23 -10.80 14.90
CA ARG A 208 -23.22 -10.18 15.79
C ARG A 208 -23.07 -8.65 15.79
N THR A 209 -21.85 -8.15 15.85
CA THR A 209 -21.57 -6.71 15.77
C THR A 209 -22.02 -6.12 14.43
N VAL A 210 -21.76 -6.80 13.31
CA VAL A 210 -22.24 -6.36 11.98
C VAL A 210 -23.77 -6.28 11.94
N LEU A 211 -24.47 -7.29 12.46
CA LEU A 211 -25.94 -7.30 12.50
C LEU A 211 -26.52 -6.19 13.37
N GLU A 212 -25.95 -5.95 14.56
CA GLU A 212 -26.39 -4.87 15.44
C GLU A 212 -26.10 -3.49 14.85
N LEU A 213 -24.93 -3.32 14.23
CA LEU A 213 -24.62 -2.10 13.48
C LEU A 213 -25.66 -1.90 12.36
N GLU A 214 -26.00 -2.91 11.57
CA GLU A 214 -26.99 -2.79 10.49
C GLU A 214 -28.35 -2.29 11.00
N LYS A 215 -28.84 -2.83 12.13
CA LYS A 215 -30.08 -2.37 12.77
C LYS A 215 -30.00 -0.89 13.16
N LEU A 216 -28.87 -0.46 13.73
CA LEU A 216 -28.64 0.95 14.09
C LEU A 216 -28.60 1.85 12.85
N ALA A 217 -27.91 1.43 11.80
CA ALA A 217 -27.80 2.22 10.58
C ALA A 217 -29.14 2.46 9.90
N ARG A 218 -30.00 1.44 9.84
CA ARG A 218 -31.38 1.60 9.34
C ARG A 218 -32.18 2.61 10.17
N ARG A 219 -32.09 2.52 11.51
CA ARG A 219 -32.81 3.43 12.42
C ARG A 219 -32.35 4.89 12.31
N HIS A 220 -31.08 5.12 12.02
CA HIS A 220 -30.50 6.47 12.03
C HIS A 220 -30.18 7.04 10.64
N ASN A 221 -30.57 6.36 9.56
CA ASN A 221 -30.21 6.69 8.18
C ASN A 221 -28.69 6.85 8.00
N TRP A 222 -27.95 5.82 8.42
CA TRP A 222 -26.51 5.71 8.22
C TRP A 222 -26.20 4.64 7.18
N ILE A 223 -24.99 4.71 6.61
CA ILE A 223 -24.42 3.61 5.84
C ILE A 223 -23.39 2.91 6.71
N ILE A 224 -23.40 1.57 6.66
CA ILE A 224 -22.27 0.77 7.15
C ILE A 224 -21.59 0.12 5.96
N MET A 225 -20.31 0.35 5.86
CA MET A 225 -19.41 -0.34 4.96
C MET A 225 -18.69 -1.40 5.78
N VAL A 226 -18.99 -2.66 5.53
CA VAL A 226 -18.28 -3.77 6.16
C VAL A 226 -17.16 -4.20 5.21
N LYS A 227 -15.91 -4.13 5.69
CA LYS A 227 -14.75 -4.66 4.96
C LYS A 227 -14.27 -5.95 5.64
N PRO A 228 -14.80 -7.12 5.25
CA PRO A 228 -14.24 -8.38 5.71
C PRO A 228 -12.87 -8.57 5.05
N ARG A 229 -11.86 -9.05 5.79
CA ARG A 229 -10.62 -9.53 5.16
C ARG A 229 -10.91 -10.87 4.50
N GLN A 230 -11.17 -10.90 3.20
CA GLN A 230 -11.26 -12.17 2.47
C GLN A 230 -9.84 -12.78 2.39
N THR A 231 -9.66 -13.99 2.93
CA THR A 231 -8.58 -14.88 2.48
C THR A 231 -9.08 -15.58 1.23
N PHE A 232 -8.54 -15.19 0.07
CA PHE A 232 -8.74 -15.95 -1.17
C PHE A 232 -7.92 -17.23 -1.05
N ASN A 233 -8.57 -18.31 -0.62
CA ASN A 233 -8.14 -19.65 -1.00
C ASN A 233 -8.97 -20.00 -2.24
N ALA A 234 -8.37 -19.84 -3.41
CA ALA A 234 -8.73 -20.57 -4.62
C ALA A 234 -7.53 -21.44 -4.97
#